data_AF-A0A8E2B623-F1
#
_entry.id   AF-A0A8E2B623-F1
#
_cell.length_a   1.000
_cell.length_b   1.000
_cell.length_c   1.000
_cell.angle_alpha   90.00
_cell.angle_beta   90.00
_cell.angle_gamma   90.00
#
_symmetry.space_group_name_H-M   'P 1'
#
loop_
_entity.id
_entity.type
_entity.pdbx_description
1 polymer ?
#
loop_
_entity_poly.entity_id
_entity_poly.type
_entity_poly.pdbx_seq_one_letter_code
_entity_poly.pdbx_strand_id
1 'polypeptide(L)'
;MGNQYVDVELLRGVSLGFGVPVITKSFAPMQGPIPNVVALPYGKAPPFHILAPTWRGMLKLMARCASTRVEPTIEATALVKTPMKLRIVICFVKVHQSSTEWQTILFMTIDYAVPKGTQGWKHRIADPNTLPWSYTLSPPLAILRDGADAPMSKYYCVPSTQETPYPTLPITFPDLATYLTAVLEDSRRAMNDSSSGMRRLAKAIDTFYPNETPTDASEDRPGVRQKLLSFVGMGSKPQRDRNADTYELVTPFVPDDFGG
;
A
#
# COMPACT_ATOMS: atom_id res chain seq x y z
N MET A 1 -13.41 -19.65 -1.26
CA MET A 1 -13.87 -19.19 -2.59
C MET A 1 -13.13 -17.90 -2.90
N GLY A 2 -12.21 -17.94 -3.88
CA GLY A 2 -11.30 -16.82 -4.20
C GLY A 2 -11.97 -15.72 -5.01
N ASN A 3 -11.40 -14.52 -4.98
CA ASN A 3 -11.88 -13.34 -5.72
C ASN A 3 -11.99 -13.64 -7.22
N GLN A 4 -13.18 -13.44 -7.78
CA GLN A 4 -13.49 -13.66 -9.20
C GLN A 4 -12.97 -12.47 -10.03
N TYR A 5 -12.18 -12.78 -11.07
CA TYR A 5 -11.70 -11.90 -12.15
C TYR A 5 -10.77 -10.73 -11.76
N VAL A 6 -9.58 -11.05 -11.22
CA VAL A 6 -8.41 -10.17 -11.39
C VAL A 6 -7.73 -10.52 -12.72
N ASP A 7 -7.48 -9.51 -13.55
CA ASP A 7 -6.76 -9.68 -14.82
C ASP A 7 -5.40 -10.36 -14.58
N VAL A 8 -5.08 -11.38 -15.37
CA VAL A 8 -3.83 -12.14 -15.30
C VAL A 8 -2.63 -11.22 -15.43
N GLU A 9 -2.73 -10.15 -16.22
CA GLU A 9 -1.68 -9.15 -16.35
C GLU A 9 -1.39 -8.42 -15.03
N LEU A 10 -2.40 -8.17 -14.19
CA LEU A 10 -2.22 -7.57 -12.86
C LEU A 10 -1.59 -8.54 -11.86
N LEU A 11 -1.62 -9.84 -12.13
CA LEU A 11 -1.03 -10.88 -11.28
C LEU A 11 0.43 -11.19 -11.64
N ARG A 12 0.95 -10.68 -12.77
CA ARG A 12 2.33 -10.94 -13.20
C ARG A 12 3.34 -10.34 -12.23
N GLY A 13 4.23 -11.19 -11.70
CA GLY A 13 5.26 -10.77 -10.75
C GLY A 13 4.74 -10.40 -9.37
N VAL A 14 3.48 -10.74 -9.06
CA VAL A 14 2.89 -10.51 -7.75
C VAL A 14 3.17 -11.69 -6.83
N SER A 15 3.51 -11.41 -5.58
CA SER A 15 3.53 -12.41 -4.51
C SER A 15 2.94 -11.84 -3.23
N LEU A 16 2.23 -12.67 -2.48
CA LEU A 16 1.77 -12.34 -1.12
C LEU A 16 2.18 -13.45 -0.16
N GLY A 17 2.49 -13.08 1.08
CA GLY A 17 2.84 -14.06 2.10
C GLY A 17 3.46 -13.41 3.32
N PHE A 18 3.96 -14.23 4.24
CA PHE A 18 4.68 -13.76 5.42
C PHE A 18 6.19 -13.91 5.24
N GLY A 19 6.95 -12.92 5.71
CA GLY A 19 8.42 -12.93 5.64
C GLY A 19 8.96 -12.32 4.34
N VAL A 20 10.12 -12.80 3.89
CA VAL A 20 10.82 -12.24 2.72
C VAL A 20 10.23 -12.83 1.42
N PRO A 21 9.76 -12.00 0.46
CA PRO A 21 9.38 -12.49 -0.86
C PRO A 21 10.57 -13.01 -1.67
N VAL A 22 10.30 -13.89 -2.63
CA VAL A 22 11.30 -14.28 -3.63
C VAL A 22 11.42 -13.17 -4.68
N ILE A 23 12.60 -12.56 -4.77
CA ILE A 23 12.88 -11.50 -5.74
C ILE A 23 13.48 -12.12 -7.00
N THR A 24 12.74 -12.07 -8.10
CA THR A 24 13.12 -12.70 -9.37
C THR A 24 12.91 -11.76 -10.55
N LYS A 25 13.66 -11.97 -11.64
CA LYS A 25 13.43 -11.28 -12.93
C LYS A 25 12.23 -11.85 -13.70
N SER A 26 11.79 -13.06 -13.36
CA SER A 26 10.67 -13.70 -14.05
C SER A 26 9.34 -13.25 -13.44
N PHE A 27 8.56 -12.50 -14.21
CA PHE A 27 7.23 -12.05 -13.81
C PHE A 27 6.15 -13.05 -14.22
N ALA A 28 6.29 -14.30 -13.77
CA ALA A 28 5.21 -15.26 -13.89
C ALA A 28 3.96 -14.76 -13.13
N PRO A 29 2.74 -15.03 -13.63
CA PRO A 29 1.52 -14.76 -12.88
C PRO A 29 1.55 -15.46 -11.51
N MET A 30 1.07 -14.75 -10.49
CA MET A 30 0.90 -15.30 -9.15
C MET A 30 0.10 -16.61 -9.21
N GLN A 31 0.59 -17.62 -8.50
CA GLN A 31 -0.09 -18.91 -8.40
C GLN A 31 -1.05 -18.91 -7.20
N GLY A 32 -2.25 -19.46 -7.41
CA GLY A 32 -3.29 -19.52 -6.40
C GLY A 32 -4.15 -18.24 -6.32
N PRO A 33 -5.25 -18.27 -5.53
CA PRO A 33 -6.14 -17.13 -5.39
C PRO A 33 -5.56 -16.08 -4.44
N ILE A 34 -5.87 -14.80 -4.69
CA ILE A 34 -5.70 -13.76 -3.66
C ILE A 34 -6.66 -14.09 -2.51
N PRO A 35 -6.16 -14.15 -1.26
CA PRO A 35 -7.02 -14.48 -0.12
C PRO A 35 -8.07 -13.40 0.09
N ASN A 36 -9.27 -13.77 0.53
CA ASN A 36 -10.28 -12.79 0.97
C ASN A 36 -9.92 -12.17 2.33
N VAL A 37 -9.12 -12.88 3.12
CA VAL A 37 -8.72 -12.46 4.47
C VAL A 37 -7.23 -12.65 4.64
N VAL A 38 -6.54 -11.57 4.97
CA VAL A 38 -5.16 -11.57 5.46
C VAL A 38 -5.20 -11.36 6.96
N ALA A 39 -5.04 -12.43 7.73
CA ALA A 39 -5.05 -12.38 9.19
C ALA A 39 -3.65 -12.06 9.72
N LEU A 40 -3.46 -10.87 10.29
CA LEU A 40 -2.18 -10.41 10.83
C LEU A 40 -2.02 -10.84 12.30
N PRO A 41 -0.94 -11.57 12.64
CA PRO A 41 -0.62 -11.88 14.03
C PRO A 41 -0.12 -10.63 14.77
N TYR A 42 -0.31 -10.61 16.09
CA TYR A 42 0.21 -9.56 16.97
C TYR A 42 1.43 -10.04 17.76
N GLY A 43 2.51 -9.25 17.76
CA GLY A 43 3.73 -9.56 18.49
C GLY A 43 4.83 -10.16 17.63
N LYS A 44 5.48 -11.23 18.11
CA LYS A 44 6.63 -11.86 17.43
C LYS A 44 6.17 -12.67 16.22
N ALA A 45 6.07 -12.03 15.07
CA ALA A 45 5.77 -12.68 13.81
C ALA A 45 6.46 -11.96 12.64
N PRO A 46 6.78 -12.68 11.54
CA PRO A 46 7.21 -12.03 10.31
C PRO A 46 6.12 -11.08 9.79
N PRO A 47 6.48 -9.96 9.12
CA PRO A 47 5.50 -9.10 8.47
C PRO A 47 4.85 -9.81 7.29
N PHE A 48 3.60 -9.47 7.00
CA PHE A 48 2.97 -9.83 5.74
C PHE A 48 3.50 -8.92 4.63
N HIS A 49 3.72 -9.46 3.44
CA HIS A 49 4.19 -8.72 2.28
C HIS A 49 3.22 -8.81 1.11
N ILE A 50 3.21 -7.76 0.29
CA ILE A 50 2.72 -7.77 -1.10
C ILE A 50 3.88 -7.30 -1.97
N LEU A 51 4.36 -8.16 -2.86
CA LEU A 51 5.32 -7.81 -3.91
C LEU A 51 4.54 -7.50 -5.19
N ALA A 52 4.96 -6.46 -5.91
CA ALA A 52 4.51 -6.18 -7.27
C ALA A 52 5.67 -5.58 -8.09
N PRO A 53 5.64 -5.70 -9.43
CA PRO A 53 6.67 -5.11 -10.29
C PRO A 53 6.78 -3.58 -10.13
N THR A 54 5.66 -2.89 -9.91
CA THR A 54 5.63 -1.43 -9.78
C THR A 54 4.67 -0.94 -8.71
N TRP A 55 4.88 0.29 -8.24
CA TRP A 55 3.99 0.96 -7.30
C TRP A 55 2.56 1.08 -7.84
N ARG A 56 2.40 1.54 -9.09
CA ARG A 56 1.08 1.68 -9.70
C ARG A 56 0.41 0.33 -9.90
N GLY A 57 1.16 -0.70 -10.29
CA GLY A 57 0.66 -2.07 -10.41
C GLY A 57 0.08 -2.59 -9.09
N MET A 58 0.81 -2.37 -7.99
CA MET A 58 0.35 -2.71 -6.64
C MET A 58 -0.97 -2.02 -6.27
N LEU A 59 -1.07 -0.70 -6.46
CA LEU A 59 -2.29 0.04 -6.14
C LEU A 59 -3.48 -0.41 -7.00
N LYS A 60 -3.27 -0.65 -8.29
CA LYS A 60 -4.31 -1.16 -9.20
C LYS A 60 -4.80 -2.54 -8.77
N LEU A 61 -3.88 -3.44 -8.40
CA LEU A 61 -4.22 -4.76 -7.90
C LEU A 61 -5.12 -4.64 -6.66
N MET A 62 -4.67 -3.88 -5.65
CA MET A 62 -5.40 -3.71 -4.40
C MET A 62 -6.80 -3.10 -4.63
N ALA A 63 -6.93 -2.11 -5.52
CA ALA A 63 -8.21 -1.52 -5.87
C ALA A 63 -9.20 -2.50 -6.55
N ARG A 64 -8.69 -3.54 -7.22
CA ARG A 64 -9.51 -4.57 -7.87
C ARG A 64 -9.89 -5.73 -6.93
N CYS A 65 -9.20 -5.88 -5.80
CA CYS A 65 -9.44 -6.95 -4.84
C CYS A 65 -10.45 -6.56 -3.75
N ALA A 66 -11.69 -6.22 -4.14
CA ALA A 66 -12.69 -5.68 -3.22
C ALA A 66 -13.07 -6.61 -2.05
N SER A 67 -13.06 -7.94 -2.27
CA SER A 67 -13.33 -8.92 -1.20
C SER A 67 -12.17 -9.12 -0.22
N THR A 68 -10.97 -8.63 -0.53
CA THR A 68 -9.79 -8.85 0.29
C THR A 68 -9.71 -7.81 1.39
N ARG A 69 -9.59 -8.27 2.63
CA ARG A 69 -9.36 -7.42 3.80
C ARG A 69 -8.20 -7.92 4.65
N VAL A 70 -7.54 -6.98 5.30
CA VAL A 70 -6.54 -7.21 6.32
C VAL A 70 -7.21 -7.07 7.67
N GLU A 71 -7.10 -8.08 8.52
CA GLU A 71 -7.68 -8.08 9.86
C GLU A 71 -6.72 -8.71 10.88
N PRO A 72 -6.86 -8.44 12.18
CA PRO A 72 -6.06 -9.12 13.19
C PRO A 72 -6.46 -10.59 13.28
N THR A 73 -5.56 -11.48 13.69
CA THR A 73 -5.96 -12.84 14.05
C THR A 73 -6.89 -12.85 15.27
N ILE A 74 -7.56 -13.98 15.50
CA ILE A 74 -8.45 -14.16 16.65
C ILE A 74 -7.66 -13.99 17.96
N GLU A 75 -6.43 -14.50 18.02
CA GLU A 75 -5.54 -14.39 19.17
C GLU A 75 -5.14 -12.93 19.42
N ALA A 76 -4.84 -12.19 18.35
CA ALA A 76 -4.53 -10.76 18.45
C ALA A 76 -5.73 -9.98 19.03
N THR A 77 -6.94 -10.28 18.57
CA THR A 77 -8.19 -9.68 19.04
C THR A 77 -8.51 -10.06 20.49
N ALA A 78 -8.16 -11.27 20.90
CA ALA A 78 -8.29 -11.70 22.29
C ALA A 78 -7.33 -10.93 23.23
N LEU A 79 -6.11 -10.64 22.76
CA LEU A 79 -5.07 -10.01 23.57
C LEU A 79 -5.19 -8.47 23.62
N VAL A 80 -5.48 -7.82 22.50
CA VAL A 80 -5.50 -6.35 22.37
C VAL A 80 -6.94 -5.86 22.45
N LYS A 81 -7.25 -5.11 23.52
CA LYS A 81 -8.61 -4.58 23.78
C LYS A 81 -8.89 -3.22 23.13
N THR A 82 -7.91 -2.65 22.45
CA THR A 82 -8.01 -1.37 21.74
C THR A 82 -8.03 -1.58 20.23
N PRO A 83 -8.55 -0.60 19.45
CA PRO A 83 -8.46 -0.66 18.00
C PRO A 83 -7.01 -0.84 17.54
N MET A 84 -6.74 -1.93 16.82
CA MET A 84 -5.41 -2.25 16.31
C MET A 84 -5.10 -1.40 15.07
N LYS A 85 -3.87 -0.87 15.01
CA LYS A 85 -3.39 -0.01 13.93
C LYS A 85 -2.43 -0.78 13.02
N LEU A 86 -2.45 -0.46 11.73
CA LEU A 86 -1.60 -1.08 10.72
C LEU A 86 -0.30 -0.29 10.55
N ARG A 87 0.85 -0.96 10.65
CA ARG A 87 2.17 -0.39 10.34
C ARG A 87 2.65 -0.85 8.98
N ILE A 88 3.01 0.11 8.16
CA ILE A 88 3.37 -0.11 6.77
C ILE A 88 4.81 0.32 6.51
N VAL A 89 5.57 -0.56 5.86
CA VAL A 89 6.91 -0.24 5.33
C VAL A 89 6.90 -0.54 3.84
N ILE A 90 7.13 0.48 3.03
CA ILE A 90 7.26 0.37 1.57
C ILE A 90 8.74 0.15 1.27
N CYS A 91 9.08 -0.93 0.57
CA CYS A 91 10.44 -1.28 0.20
C CYS A 91 10.54 -1.39 -1.33
N PHE A 92 11.56 -0.76 -1.91
CA PHE A 92 11.93 -0.90 -3.30
C PHE A 92 13.17 -1.77 -3.37
N VAL A 93 13.18 -2.80 -4.21
CA VAL A 93 14.29 -3.76 -4.29
C VAL A 93 14.72 -4.02 -5.73
N LYS A 94 16.02 -4.22 -5.92
CA LYS A 94 16.58 -4.72 -7.18
C LYS A 94 16.84 -6.22 -7.07
N VAL A 95 16.64 -6.94 -8.17
CA VAL A 95 17.07 -8.36 -8.26
C VAL A 95 18.60 -8.48 -8.23
N HIS A 96 19.31 -7.47 -8.74
CA HIS A 96 20.78 -7.42 -8.78
C HIS A 96 21.27 -5.98 -8.71
N GLN A 97 22.45 -5.73 -8.15
CA GLN A 97 23.02 -4.38 -7.99
C GLN A 97 23.11 -3.58 -9.31
N SER A 98 23.42 -4.26 -10.42
CA SER A 98 23.48 -3.66 -11.76
C SER A 98 22.13 -3.53 -12.47
N SER A 99 21.04 -4.06 -11.88
CA SER A 99 19.69 -3.90 -12.42
C SER A 99 19.28 -2.44 -12.39
N THR A 100 18.64 -1.97 -13.45
CA THR A 100 17.94 -0.68 -13.47
C THR A 100 16.50 -0.82 -12.99
N GLU A 101 15.94 -2.03 -13.07
CA GLU A 101 14.57 -2.34 -12.66
C GLU A 101 14.46 -2.51 -11.14
N TRP A 102 13.44 -1.86 -10.58
CA TRP A 102 13.07 -1.91 -9.17
C TRP A 102 11.69 -2.56 -9.02
N GLN A 103 11.51 -3.40 -8.01
CA GLN A 103 10.22 -3.96 -7.61
C GLN A 103 9.75 -3.33 -6.31
N THR A 104 8.43 -3.25 -6.12
CA THR A 104 7.83 -2.66 -4.92
C THR A 104 7.33 -3.77 -3.99
N ILE A 105 7.66 -3.66 -2.71
CA ILE A 105 7.18 -4.53 -1.65
C ILE A 105 6.48 -3.68 -0.59
N LEU A 106 5.25 -4.03 -0.24
CA LEU A 106 4.52 -3.49 0.89
C LEU A 106 4.60 -4.47 2.06
N PHE A 107 5.29 -4.12 3.13
CA PHE A 107 5.29 -4.88 4.38
C PHE A 107 4.27 -4.33 5.36
N MET A 108 3.61 -5.24 6.08
CA MET A 108 2.53 -4.94 7.02
C MET A 108 2.67 -5.72 8.33
N THR A 109 2.50 -5.02 9.44
CA THR A 109 2.38 -5.59 10.80
C THR A 109 1.33 -4.82 11.60
N ILE A 110 0.86 -5.40 12.70
CA ILE A 110 0.07 -4.65 13.68
C ILE A 110 1.03 -3.79 14.51
N ASP A 111 0.65 -2.52 14.73
CA ASP A 111 1.41 -1.60 15.58
C ASP A 111 1.60 -2.17 16.98
N TYR A 112 2.81 -2.01 17.52
CA TYR A 112 3.16 -2.54 18.82
C TYR A 112 3.80 -1.43 19.66
N ALA A 113 3.20 -1.15 20.80
CA ALA A 113 3.68 -0.09 21.68
C ALA A 113 5.12 -0.37 22.14
N VAL A 114 5.99 0.63 22.01
CA VAL A 114 7.37 0.55 22.50
C VAL A 114 7.32 0.33 24.03
N PRO A 115 7.84 -0.80 24.56
CA PRO A 115 7.83 -1.07 25.99
C PRO A 115 8.46 0.08 26.79
N LYS A 116 7.92 0.34 27.98
CA LYS A 116 8.51 1.32 28.89
C LYS A 116 9.87 0.80 29.37
N GLY A 117 10.86 1.68 29.51
CA GLY A 117 12.19 1.33 30.00
C GLY A 117 13.17 0.73 28.96
N THR A 118 12.76 0.55 27.70
CA THR A 118 13.69 0.18 26.62
C THR A 118 14.31 1.41 25.96
N GLN A 119 15.52 1.26 25.40
CA GLN A 119 16.16 2.25 24.52
C GLN A 119 15.47 2.34 23.15
N GLY A 120 14.13 2.39 23.15
CA GLY A 120 13.28 2.40 21.96
C GLY A 120 12.82 3.81 21.54
N TRP A 121 13.45 4.87 22.06
CA TRP A 121 13.03 6.26 21.81
C TRP A 121 12.97 6.58 20.31
N LYS A 122 13.91 6.06 19.51
CA LYS A 122 13.94 6.21 18.06
C LYS A 122 12.69 5.65 17.36
N HIS A 123 12.06 4.62 17.92
CA HIS A 123 10.84 4.02 17.38
C HIS A 123 9.56 4.75 17.80
N ARG A 124 9.67 5.71 18.73
CA ARG A 124 8.57 6.61 19.12
C ARG A 124 8.51 7.84 18.23
N ILE A 125 9.61 8.16 17.54
CA ILE A 125 9.68 9.26 16.58
C ILE A 125 9.09 8.78 15.26
N ALA A 126 8.25 9.61 14.65
CA ALA A 126 7.67 9.36 13.34
C ALA A 126 8.69 9.62 12.20
N ASP A 127 9.86 8.99 12.28
CA ASP A 127 10.91 9.07 11.25
C ASP A 127 10.67 8.01 10.16
N PRO A 128 10.51 8.41 8.89
CA PRO A 128 10.36 7.46 7.79
C PRO A 128 11.55 6.54 7.55
N ASN A 129 12.72 6.85 8.10
CA ASN A 129 13.93 6.05 7.97
C ASN A 129 14.09 5.01 9.09
N THR A 130 13.22 5.03 10.10
CA THR A 130 13.31 4.14 11.25
C THR A 130 12.19 3.11 11.22
N LEU A 131 12.57 1.82 11.16
CA LEU A 131 11.61 0.72 11.19
C LEU A 131 10.71 0.81 12.45
N PRO A 132 9.41 0.53 12.34
CA PRO A 132 8.52 0.48 13.49
C PRO A 132 8.96 -0.58 14.51
N TRP A 133 8.61 -0.40 15.78
CA TRP A 133 8.94 -1.38 16.84
C TRP A 133 8.38 -2.77 16.57
N SER A 134 7.22 -2.88 15.91
CA SER A 134 6.65 -4.17 15.50
C SER A 134 7.61 -4.98 14.61
N TYR A 135 8.49 -4.34 13.85
CA TYR A 135 9.50 -4.99 12.99
C TYR A 135 10.75 -5.43 13.76
N THR A 136 10.90 -5.05 15.03
CA THR A 136 12.02 -5.49 15.89
C THR A 136 11.66 -6.70 16.76
N LEU A 137 10.41 -7.16 16.71
CA LEU A 137 9.92 -8.30 17.51
C LEU A 137 10.35 -9.66 16.94
N SER A 138 10.75 -9.69 15.68
CA SER A 138 11.25 -10.86 14.96
C SER A 138 12.59 -10.56 14.29
N PRO A 139 13.37 -11.58 13.89
CA PRO A 139 14.62 -11.35 13.17
C PRO A 139 14.41 -10.42 11.97
N PRO A 140 15.24 -9.37 11.80
CA PRO A 140 15.03 -8.39 10.75
C PRO A 140 15.15 -9.06 9.39
N LEU A 141 14.24 -8.75 8.48
CA LEU A 141 14.28 -9.23 7.10
C LEU A 141 15.55 -8.75 6.42
N ALA A 142 16.27 -9.62 5.71
CA ALA A 142 17.57 -9.31 5.11
C ALA A 142 17.54 -8.00 4.29
N ILE A 143 16.50 -7.81 3.48
CA ILE A 143 16.33 -6.64 2.62
C ILE A 143 16.04 -5.32 3.37
N LEU A 144 15.72 -5.37 4.67
CA LEU A 144 15.48 -4.19 5.50
C LEU A 144 16.66 -3.89 6.46
N ARG A 145 17.72 -4.70 6.45
CA ARG A 145 18.85 -4.59 7.41
C ARG A 145 19.80 -3.45 7.10
N ASP A 146 20.08 -3.22 5.82
CA ASP A 146 21.18 -2.34 5.38
C ASP A 146 20.84 -0.84 5.43
N GLY A 147 19.74 -0.49 6.10
CA GLY A 147 19.28 0.88 6.26
C GLY A 147 18.30 1.32 5.17
N ALA A 148 17.74 2.51 5.36
CA ALA A 148 16.63 3.01 4.54
C ALA A 148 17.02 3.32 3.09
N ASP A 149 18.31 3.51 2.81
CA ASP A 149 18.81 4.00 1.52
C ASP A 149 19.85 3.09 0.85
N ALA A 150 19.88 1.79 1.20
CA ALA A 150 20.87 0.86 0.66
C ALA A 150 20.81 0.74 -0.88
N PRO A 151 21.92 0.35 -1.55
CA PRO A 151 21.97 0.32 -3.02
C PRO A 151 21.04 -0.71 -3.67
N MET A 152 20.82 -1.85 -3.00
CA MET A 152 19.98 -2.94 -3.52
C MET A 152 18.53 -2.89 -2.99
N SER A 153 18.31 -2.26 -1.84
CA SER A 153 17.00 -2.09 -1.24
C SER A 153 16.88 -0.74 -0.56
N LYS A 154 15.77 -0.04 -0.81
CA LYS A 154 15.44 1.21 -0.13
C LYS A 154 14.09 1.08 0.50
N TYR A 155 13.92 1.54 1.73
CA TYR A 155 12.63 1.53 2.38
C TYR A 155 12.19 2.89 2.89
N TYR A 156 10.87 3.01 3.01
CA TYR A 156 10.15 4.13 3.55
C TYR A 156 9.12 3.61 4.55
N CYS A 157 9.30 3.94 5.81
CA CYS A 157 8.33 3.64 6.86
C CYS A 157 7.25 4.70 6.80
N VAL A 158 5.99 4.30 6.59
CA VAL A 158 4.90 5.27 6.58
C VAL A 158 4.76 5.85 7.99
N PRO A 159 4.95 7.17 8.19
CA PRO A 159 4.74 7.80 9.49
C PRO A 159 3.27 8.09 9.70
N SER A 160 2.85 8.24 10.96
CA SER A 160 1.52 8.76 11.27
C SER A 160 1.59 10.28 11.20
N THR A 161 0.76 10.89 10.36
CA THR A 161 0.55 12.34 10.36
C THR A 161 -0.86 12.67 10.84
N GLN A 162 -1.18 13.96 10.96
CA GLN A 162 -2.56 14.38 11.27
C GLN A 162 -3.51 14.11 10.10
N GLU A 163 -3.04 14.24 8.86
CA GLU A 163 -3.84 14.02 7.64
C GLU A 163 -3.92 12.53 7.28
N THR A 164 -2.85 11.78 7.55
CA THR A 164 -2.71 10.34 7.28
C THR A 164 -2.30 9.58 8.55
N PRO A 165 -3.24 9.39 9.50
CA PRO A 165 -3.00 8.54 10.67
C PRO A 165 -2.93 7.07 10.28
N TYR A 166 -2.32 6.22 11.12
CA TYR A 166 -2.27 4.78 10.82
C TYR A 166 -3.65 4.17 10.57
N PRO A 167 -3.80 3.32 9.54
CA PRO A 167 -5.06 2.66 9.26
C PRO A 167 -5.51 1.81 10.45
N THR A 168 -6.80 1.84 10.76
CA THR A 168 -7.39 0.94 11.77
C THR A 168 -7.73 -0.39 11.11
N LEU A 169 -7.50 -1.50 11.80
CA LEU A 169 -7.92 -2.81 11.36
C LEU A 169 -9.34 -3.15 11.86
N PRO A 170 -10.17 -3.86 11.07
CA PRO A 170 -9.88 -4.35 9.72
C PRO A 170 -9.88 -3.24 8.66
N ILE A 171 -9.14 -3.46 7.56
CA ILE A 171 -9.12 -2.56 6.38
C ILE A 171 -9.19 -3.36 5.08
N THR A 172 -9.98 -2.92 4.12
CA THR A 172 -10.07 -3.56 2.80
C THR A 172 -8.87 -3.20 1.92
N PHE A 173 -8.56 -4.01 0.90
CA PHE A 173 -7.51 -3.66 -0.06
C PHE A 173 -7.79 -2.36 -0.83
N PRO A 174 -9.02 -2.06 -1.30
CA PRO A 174 -9.33 -0.77 -1.91
C PRO A 174 -9.14 0.43 -0.97
N ASP A 175 -9.56 0.31 0.29
CA ASP A 175 -9.35 1.39 1.28
C ASP A 175 -7.85 1.58 1.57
N LEU A 176 -7.10 0.49 1.65
CA LEU A 176 -5.66 0.53 1.82
C LEU A 176 -4.94 1.15 0.62
N ALA A 177 -5.41 0.89 -0.61
CA ALA A 177 -4.90 1.54 -1.82
C ALA A 177 -5.16 3.06 -1.81
N THR A 178 -6.34 3.47 -1.34
CA THR A 178 -6.70 4.89 -1.15
C THR A 178 -5.79 5.54 -0.11
N TYR A 179 -5.57 4.86 1.03
CA TYR A 179 -4.65 5.30 2.06
C TYR A 179 -3.22 5.48 1.52
N LEU A 180 -2.68 4.50 0.80
CA LEU A 180 -1.34 4.57 0.21
C LEU A 180 -1.22 5.68 -0.84
N THR A 181 -2.29 5.98 -1.56
CA THR A 181 -2.35 7.12 -2.48
C THR A 181 -2.24 8.44 -1.71
N ALA A 182 -2.96 8.60 -0.60
CA ALA A 182 -2.85 9.77 0.26
C ALA A 182 -1.44 9.93 0.86
N VAL A 183 -0.80 8.83 1.28
CA VAL A 183 0.59 8.84 1.76
C VAL A 183 1.57 9.34 0.69
N LEU A 184 1.39 8.95 -0.57
CA LEU A 184 2.19 9.46 -1.67
C LEU A 184 1.96 10.96 -1.91
N GLU A 185 0.70 11.42 -1.83
CA GLU A 185 0.38 12.84 -1.97
C GLU A 185 1.00 13.69 -0.85
N ASP A 186 0.99 13.21 0.40
CA ASP A 186 1.68 13.86 1.51
C ASP A 186 3.19 13.95 1.26
N SER A 187 3.78 12.87 0.73
CA SER A 187 5.18 12.85 0.33
C SER A 187 5.49 13.88 -0.76
N ARG A 188 4.60 14.04 -1.75
CA ARG A 188 4.71 15.04 -2.82
C ARG A 188 4.59 16.47 -2.29
N ARG A 189 3.70 16.71 -1.34
CA ARG A 189 3.55 18.04 -0.68
C ARG A 189 4.80 18.42 0.11
N ALA A 190 5.48 17.43 0.70
CA ALA A 190 6.71 17.64 1.45
C ALA A 190 7.98 17.79 0.58
N MET A 191 7.88 17.85 -0.75
CA MET A 191 9.07 17.89 -1.65
C MET A 191 10.05 19.02 -1.35
N ASN A 192 9.52 20.18 -0.97
CA ASN A 192 10.31 21.37 -0.63
C ASN A 192 10.81 21.38 0.83
N ASP A 193 10.26 20.50 1.69
CA ASP A 193 10.73 20.34 3.05
C ASP A 193 11.95 19.41 3.08
N SER A 194 13.13 20.03 3.11
CA SER A 194 14.39 19.28 3.10
C SER A 194 14.75 18.66 4.45
N SER A 195 14.04 19.02 5.51
CA SER A 195 14.30 18.53 6.86
C SER A 195 13.54 17.25 7.18
N SER A 196 12.41 16.99 6.51
CA SER A 196 11.61 15.80 6.72
C SER A 196 11.95 14.71 5.71
N GLY A 197 12.13 13.47 6.20
CA GLY A 197 12.28 12.28 5.35
C GLY A 197 11.05 12.00 4.47
N MET A 198 9.98 12.78 4.63
CA MET A 198 8.66 12.61 4.01
C MET A 198 8.72 12.58 2.49
N ARG A 199 9.55 13.42 1.85
CA ARG A 199 9.67 13.49 0.38
C ARG A 199 10.29 12.25 -0.28
N ARG A 200 10.91 11.36 0.51
CA ARG A 200 11.68 10.22 -0.02
C ARG A 200 10.82 9.26 -0.81
N LEU A 201 9.57 9.04 -0.39
CA LEU A 201 8.67 8.12 -1.09
C LEU A 201 8.38 8.62 -2.51
N ALA A 202 7.96 9.88 -2.66
CA ALA A 202 7.69 10.50 -3.96
C ALA A 202 8.95 10.45 -4.84
N LYS A 203 10.11 10.89 -4.32
CA LYS A 203 11.38 10.82 -5.06
C LYS A 203 11.74 9.40 -5.51
N ALA A 204 11.55 8.40 -4.65
CA ALA A 204 11.85 7.01 -4.98
C ALA A 204 10.94 6.52 -6.11
N ILE A 205 9.62 6.77 -6.02
CA ILE A 205 8.67 6.37 -7.06
C ILE A 205 8.98 7.06 -8.38
N ASP A 206 9.22 8.38 -8.39
CA ASP A 206 9.53 9.13 -9.61
C ASP A 206 10.85 8.67 -10.24
N THR A 207 11.84 8.27 -9.43
CA THR A 207 13.14 7.77 -9.91
C THR A 207 13.06 6.34 -10.43
N PHE A 208 12.29 5.48 -9.76
CA PHE A 208 12.25 4.05 -10.04
C PHE A 208 11.23 3.66 -11.10
N TYR A 209 10.19 4.49 -11.25
CA TYR A 209 9.08 4.28 -12.16
C TYR A 209 8.79 5.56 -12.96
N PRO A 210 9.76 6.10 -13.73
CA PRO A 210 9.61 7.39 -14.41
C PRO A 210 8.49 7.41 -15.45
N ASN A 211 8.12 6.25 -16.00
CA ASN A 211 7.02 6.10 -16.94
C ASN A 211 5.63 6.00 -16.25
N GLU A 212 5.60 5.94 -14.91
CA GLU A 212 4.36 5.90 -14.13
C GLU A 212 3.95 7.27 -13.58
N THR A 213 4.88 8.22 -13.57
CA THR A 213 4.58 9.63 -13.27
C THR A 213 3.78 10.22 -14.43
N PRO A 214 2.59 10.79 -14.20
CA PRO A 214 1.87 11.50 -15.26
C PRO A 214 2.80 12.60 -15.78
N THR A 215 3.22 12.46 -17.03
CA THR A 215 4.12 13.41 -17.71
C THR A 215 3.35 14.66 -18.11
N ASP A 216 2.74 15.35 -17.16
CA ASP A 216 2.05 16.63 -17.38
C ASP A 216 2.52 17.63 -16.31
N ALA A 217 3.79 18.00 -16.42
CA ALA A 217 4.36 19.17 -15.75
C ALA A 217 4.80 20.22 -16.79
N SER A 218 4.16 20.23 -17.96
CA SER A 218 4.18 21.34 -18.90
C SER A 218 2.74 21.67 -19.26
N GLU A 219 2.38 22.93 -18.99
CA GLU A 219 1.14 23.62 -19.37
C GLU A 219 -0.01 23.60 -18.35
N ASP A 220 -0.19 24.78 -17.76
CA ASP A 220 -1.34 25.27 -17.01
C ASP A 220 -2.69 24.83 -17.60
N ARG A 221 -3.38 23.90 -16.93
CA ARG A 221 -4.84 23.75 -17.02
C ARG A 221 -5.45 23.45 -15.64
N PRO A 222 -6.24 24.39 -15.05
CA PRO A 222 -6.84 24.22 -13.73
C PRO A 222 -8.09 23.34 -13.80
N GLY A 223 -7.93 22.05 -14.06
CA GLY A 223 -9.08 21.14 -14.20
C GLY A 223 -8.84 19.66 -13.94
N VAL A 224 -7.59 19.19 -13.87
CA VAL A 224 -7.28 17.75 -13.77
C VAL A 224 -7.13 17.26 -12.33
N ARG A 225 -6.84 18.15 -11.37
CA ARG A 225 -6.76 17.82 -9.93
C ARG A 225 -8.06 17.25 -9.34
N GLN A 226 -9.21 17.44 -9.99
CA GLN A 226 -10.52 17.08 -9.44
C GLN A 226 -11.02 15.67 -9.84
N LYS A 227 -10.38 15.00 -10.81
CA LYS A 227 -10.86 13.70 -11.32
C LYS A 227 -10.45 12.49 -10.48
N LEU A 228 -9.46 12.61 -9.60
CA LEU A 228 -9.18 11.57 -8.59
C LEU A 228 -10.00 11.79 -7.30
N LEU A 229 -10.45 13.03 -7.06
CA LEU A 229 -11.27 13.41 -5.90
C LEU A 229 -12.76 13.01 -6.07
N SER A 230 -13.22 12.71 -7.28
CA SER A 230 -14.63 12.34 -7.53
C SER A 230 -15.00 10.91 -7.09
N PHE A 231 -14.07 10.13 -6.54
CA PHE A 231 -14.35 8.81 -5.96
C PHE A 231 -14.61 8.85 -4.44
N VAL A 232 -14.48 10.01 -3.78
CA VAL A 232 -14.80 10.18 -2.35
C VAL A 232 -15.89 11.23 -2.21
N GLY A 233 -17.13 10.76 -2.07
CA GLY A 233 -18.30 11.61 -1.96
C GLY A 233 -18.29 12.48 -0.70
N MET A 234 -18.11 13.78 -0.88
CA MET A 234 -18.49 14.84 0.08
C MET A 234 -18.69 16.16 -0.70
N GLY A 235 -19.91 16.72 -0.67
CA GLY A 235 -20.14 18.14 -0.98
C GLY A 235 -21.14 18.46 -2.11
N SER A 236 -22.13 19.29 -1.80
CA SER A 236 -23.37 19.62 -2.52
C SER A 236 -23.29 20.69 -3.65
N LYS A 237 -23.86 20.34 -4.84
CA LYS A 237 -24.66 21.11 -5.86
C LYS A 237 -24.15 22.47 -6.45
N PRO A 238 -24.63 22.94 -7.65
CA PRO A 238 -25.53 22.33 -8.64
C PRO A 238 -25.04 22.32 -10.14
N GLN A 239 -25.51 21.29 -10.86
CA GLN A 239 -26.10 21.29 -12.22
C GLN A 239 -25.45 22.09 -13.37
N ARG A 240 -24.81 21.37 -14.30
CA ARG A 240 -25.08 21.49 -15.75
C ARG A 240 -24.68 20.24 -16.53
N ASP A 241 -25.59 19.83 -17.41
CA ASP A 241 -25.65 18.69 -18.34
C ASP A 241 -24.61 17.57 -18.26
N ARG A 242 -25.09 16.40 -17.79
CA ARG A 242 -24.34 15.15 -17.77
C ARG A 242 -25.29 14.02 -18.19
N ASN A 243 -25.38 13.75 -19.50
CA ASN A 243 -26.19 12.66 -20.03
C ASN A 243 -25.50 11.80 -21.11
N ALA A 244 -24.22 12.03 -21.42
CA ALA A 244 -23.51 11.21 -22.42
C ALA A 244 -22.72 10.04 -21.81
N ASP A 245 -22.27 10.13 -20.56
CA ASP A 245 -21.32 9.17 -19.99
C ASP A 245 -21.96 8.10 -19.07
N THR A 246 -23.28 8.08 -18.95
CA THR A 246 -23.99 7.16 -18.03
C THR A 246 -24.26 5.77 -18.62
N TYR A 247 -24.00 5.55 -19.91
CA TYR A 247 -24.36 4.29 -20.58
C TYR A 247 -23.25 3.23 -20.69
N GLU A 248 -22.05 3.46 -20.12
CA GLU A 248 -20.92 2.51 -20.26
C GLU A 248 -20.51 1.79 -18.96
N LEU A 249 -21.24 1.97 -17.85
CA LEU A 249 -20.95 1.32 -16.56
C LEU A 249 -22.16 0.60 -15.93
N VAL A 250 -23.22 0.38 -16.69
CA VAL A 250 -24.32 -0.49 -16.26
C VAL A 250 -24.12 -1.86 -16.90
N THR A 251 -23.76 -2.85 -16.09
CA THR A 251 -23.94 -4.26 -16.46
C THR A 251 -25.43 -4.49 -16.76
N PRO A 252 -25.80 -5.11 -17.91
CA PRO A 252 -27.20 -5.46 -18.14
C PRO A 252 -27.68 -6.39 -17.02
N PHE A 253 -28.80 -6.02 -16.39
CA PHE A 253 -29.48 -6.83 -15.39
C PHE A 253 -29.86 -8.19 -16.00
N VAL A 254 -29.48 -9.28 -15.35
CA VAL A 254 -30.05 -10.61 -15.58
C VAL A 254 -31.27 -10.72 -14.65
N PRO A 255 -32.49 -10.87 -15.17
CA PRO A 255 -33.65 -11.19 -14.33
C PRO A 255 -33.51 -12.64 -13.84
N ASP A 256 -33.53 -12.84 -12.52
CA ASP A 256 -33.76 -14.16 -11.93
C ASP A 256 -35.24 -14.54 -12.13
N ASP A 257 -35.49 -15.62 -12.87
CA ASP A 257 -36.81 -16.24 -13.00
C ASP A 257 -37.21 -16.90 -11.66
N PHE A 258 -38.08 -16.24 -10.91
CA PHE A 258 -38.94 -16.86 -9.91
C PHE A 258 -40.38 -16.37 -10.08
N GLY A 259 -41.27 -17.25 -10.53
CA GLY A 259 -42.72 -17.08 -10.34
C GLY A 259 -43.60 -17.54 -11.50
N GLY A 260 -43.87 -18.84 -11.56
CA GLY A 260 -44.94 -19.48 -12.33
C GLY A 260 -45.21 -20.87 -11.80
#